data_AF-A0A914Z9Z8-F1
#
_entry.id   AF-A0A914Z9Z8-F1
#
_cell.length_a   1.000
_cell.length_b   1.000
_cell.length_c   1.000
_cell.angle_alpha   90.00
_cell.angle_beta   90.00
_cell.angle_gamma   90.00
#
_symmetry.space_group_name_H-M   'P 1'
#
loop_
_entity.id
_entity.type
_entity.pdbx_description
1 polymer ?
#
loop_
_entity_poly.entity_id
_entity_poly.type
_entity_poly.pdbx_seq_one_letter_code
_entity_poly.pdbx_strand_id
1 'polypeptide(L)'
;MKSKIMRNLFDSYDFESYYFGNITREESEDILMLCEVGTFILRNSTSQPHGYSLSVRNSLGGPRDIHHYLINSIECEYGIKKLQVI
;
A
#
# COMPACT_ATOMS: atom_id res chain seq x y z
N MET A 1 -9.32 -11.13 5.43
CA MET A 1 -7.99 -10.85 4.81
C MET A 1 -7.74 -11.67 3.55
N LYS A 2 -7.70 -13.01 3.62
CA LYS A 2 -7.58 -13.90 2.43
C LYS A 2 -8.70 -13.71 1.38
N SER A 3 -9.90 -13.29 1.80
CA SER A 3 -11.07 -13.05 0.93
C SER A 3 -10.94 -11.84 -0.02
N LYS A 4 -10.06 -10.89 0.28
CA LYS A 4 -9.87 -9.66 -0.49
C LYS A 4 -8.94 -9.86 -1.69
N ILE A 5 -7.99 -10.78 -1.56
CA ILE A 5 -7.01 -11.13 -2.59
C ILE A 5 -7.66 -11.96 -3.72
N MET A 6 -8.72 -12.72 -3.42
CA MET A 6 -9.38 -13.60 -4.39
C MET A 6 -10.50 -12.96 -5.23
N ARG A 7 -10.77 -11.66 -5.04
CA ARG A 7 -11.75 -10.94 -5.87
C ARG A 7 -11.02 -9.83 -6.61
N ASN A 8 -10.99 -9.91 -7.94
CA ASN A 8 -10.67 -8.79 -8.83
C ASN A 8 -11.76 -7.71 -8.71
N LEU A 9 -11.80 -7.02 -7.57
CA LEU A 9 -12.72 -5.94 -7.27
C LEU A 9 -11.92 -4.71 -6.87
N PHE A 10 -10.87 -4.40 -7.63
CA PHE A 10 -10.26 -3.08 -7.52
C PHE A 10 -11.29 -2.05 -7.98
N ASP A 11 -11.60 -1.11 -7.09
CA ASP A 11 -12.39 0.07 -7.39
C ASP A 11 -11.64 1.27 -6.81
N SER A 12 -11.25 2.20 -7.66
CA SER A 12 -10.51 3.39 -7.27
C SER A 12 -11.28 4.29 -6.28
N TYR A 13 -12.61 4.17 -6.23
CA TYR A 13 -13.47 4.93 -5.34
C TYR A 13 -13.82 4.20 -4.05
N ASP A 14 -13.51 2.90 -3.95
CA ASP A 14 -13.66 2.12 -2.73
C ASP A 14 -12.31 1.96 -2.02
N PHE A 15 -12.10 2.76 -0.98
CA PHE A 15 -10.90 2.67 -0.16
C PHE A 15 -10.72 1.26 0.44
N GLU A 16 -11.81 0.58 0.76
CA GLU A 16 -11.78 -0.79 1.28
C GLU A 16 -11.46 -1.82 0.22
N SER A 17 -11.24 -1.45 -1.05
CA SER A 17 -10.79 -2.36 -2.09
C SER A 17 -9.27 -2.53 -2.09
N TYR A 18 -8.50 -1.50 -1.70
CA TYR A 18 -7.03 -1.50 -1.80
C TYR A 18 -6.30 -1.15 -0.49
N TYR A 19 -7.01 -0.75 0.57
CA TYR A 19 -6.42 -0.49 1.88
C TYR A 19 -6.40 -1.72 2.80
N PHE A 20 -5.23 -2.08 3.34
CA PHE A 20 -5.01 -3.29 4.14
C PHE A 20 -4.77 -2.99 5.63
N GLY A 21 -4.81 -1.72 6.04
CA GLY A 21 -4.69 -1.34 7.45
C GLY A 21 -3.30 -1.59 8.03
N ASN A 22 -3.28 -2.08 9.27
CA ASN A 22 -2.07 -2.35 10.05
C ASN A 22 -1.44 -3.70 9.68
N ILE A 23 -0.94 -3.82 8.45
CA ILE A 23 -0.06 -4.92 8.08
C ILE A 23 1.40 -4.49 8.08
N THR A 24 2.30 -5.44 8.39
CA THR A 24 3.73 -5.20 8.33
C THR A 24 4.23 -5.12 6.88
N ARG A 25 5.50 -4.75 6.73
CA ARG A 25 6.17 -4.76 5.43
C ARG A 25 6.23 -6.19 4.89
N GLU A 26 6.60 -7.14 5.72
CA GLU A 26 6.77 -8.55 5.37
C GLU A 26 5.42 -9.18 4.98
N GLU A 27 4.35 -8.89 5.73
CA GLU A 27 3.00 -9.32 5.36
C GLU A 27 2.56 -8.75 4.01
N SER A 28 2.92 -7.49 3.70
CA SER A 28 2.65 -6.91 2.38
C SER A 28 3.43 -7.61 1.26
N GLU A 29 4.67 -8.03 1.55
CA GLU A 29 5.51 -8.76 0.60
C GLU A 29 4.92 -10.14 0.31
N ASP A 30 4.53 -10.88 1.35
CA ASP A 30 3.90 -12.20 1.25
C ASP A 30 2.61 -12.18 0.43
N ILE A 31 1.78 -11.16 0.61
CA ILE A 31 0.54 -10.98 -0.15
C ILE A 31 0.84 -10.72 -1.63
N LEU A 32 1.72 -9.75 -1.92
CA LEU A 32 2.00 -9.30 -3.28
C LEU A 32 2.82 -10.31 -4.09
N MET A 33 3.57 -11.21 -3.45
CA MET A 33 4.26 -12.32 -4.12
C MET A 33 3.28 -13.29 -4.79
N LEU A 34 2.04 -13.36 -4.32
CA LEU A 34 0.98 -14.20 -4.90
C LEU A 34 0.17 -13.49 -5.98
N CYS A 35 0.53 -12.25 -6.32
CA CYS A 35 -0.22 -11.39 -7.23
C CYS A 35 0.56 -11.09 -8.52
N GLU A 36 -0.15 -10.55 -9.51
CA GLU A 36 0.42 -10.13 -10.78
C GLU A 36 1.27 -8.87 -10.64
N VAL A 37 2.22 -8.67 -11.56
CA VAL A 37 2.99 -7.43 -11.67
C VAL A 37 2.05 -6.25 -11.90
N GLY A 38 2.29 -5.14 -11.19
CA GLY A 38 1.43 -3.97 -11.17
C GLY A 38 0.41 -3.98 -10.02
N THR A 39 0.22 -5.11 -9.32
CA THR A 39 -0.63 -5.15 -8.13
C THR A 39 -0.02 -4.29 -7.03
N PHE A 40 -0.86 -3.51 -6.36
CA PHE A 40 -0.45 -2.68 -5.24
C PHE A 40 -1.41 -2.82 -4.06
N ILE A 41 -0.90 -2.51 -2.87
CA ILE A 41 -1.72 -2.35 -1.67
C ILE A 41 -1.29 -1.11 -0.88
N LEU A 42 -2.27 -0.43 -0.30
CA LEU A 42 -2.04 0.65 0.64
C LEU A 42 -2.12 0.11 2.07
N ARG A 43 -1.18 0.48 2.93
CA ARG A 43 -1.15 0.07 4.34
C ARG A 43 -0.69 1.23 5.22
N ASN A 44 -0.83 1.08 6.54
CA ASN A 44 -0.23 2.01 7.47
C ASN A 44 1.30 1.91 7.42
N SER A 45 1.96 3.07 7.52
CA SER A 45 3.41 3.10 7.64
C SER A 45 3.83 2.59 9.01
N THR A 46 4.78 1.66 9.03
CA THR A 46 5.39 1.17 10.27
C THR A 46 6.51 2.10 10.76
N SER A 47 7.07 2.92 9.87
CA SER A 47 8.16 3.86 10.17
C SER A 47 7.69 5.28 10.42
N GLN A 48 6.45 5.64 10.03
CA GLN A 48 5.89 6.97 10.20
C GLN A 48 4.51 6.92 10.87
N PRO A 49 4.39 7.41 12.12
CA PRO A 49 3.09 7.53 12.77
C PRO A 49 2.12 8.37 11.94
N HIS A 50 0.90 7.87 11.74
CA HIS A 50 -0.16 8.51 10.93
C HIS A 50 0.16 8.68 9.43
N GLY A 51 1.24 8.07 8.94
CA GLY A 51 1.56 7.98 7.51
C GLY A 51 1.06 6.67 6.88
N TYR A 52 1.06 6.63 5.55
CA TYR A 52 0.78 5.40 4.81
C TYR A 52 2.04 4.89 4.10
N SER A 53 1.98 3.63 3.68
CA SER A 53 2.95 3.04 2.76
C SER A 53 2.21 2.35 1.62
N LEU A 54 2.61 2.67 0.39
CA LEU A 54 2.14 2.03 -0.83
C LEU A 54 3.16 0.95 -1.23
N SER A 55 2.72 -0.30 -1.27
CA SER A 55 3.57 -1.44 -1.66
C SER A 55 3.14 -1.93 -3.04
N VAL A 56 4.07 -2.09 -3.98
CA VAL A 56 3.80 -2.40 -5.40
C VAL A 56 4.65 -3.58 -5.86
N ARG A 57 4.03 -4.56 -6.53
CA ARG A 57 4.70 -5.69 -7.19
C ARG A 57 5.27 -5.22 -8.53
N ASN A 58 6.58 -4.99 -8.61
CA ASN A 58 7.21 -4.46 -9.83
C ASN A 58 7.71 -5.54 -10.79
N SER A 59 8.04 -6.74 -10.30
CA SER A 59 8.51 -7.85 -11.13
C SER A 59 8.07 -9.20 -10.55
N LEU A 60 8.18 -10.28 -11.34
CA LEU A 60 7.87 -11.65 -10.93
C LEU A 60 9.00 -12.34 -10.15
N GLY A 61 10.05 -11.60 -9.75
CA GLY A 61 11.10 -12.14 -8.92
C GLY A 61 10.68 -12.36 -7.47
N GLY A 62 11.62 -12.14 -6.54
CA GLY A 62 11.43 -12.40 -5.11
C GLY A 62 10.76 -11.25 -4.36
N PRO A 63 10.78 -11.27 -3.01
CA PRO A 63 10.28 -10.18 -2.16
C PRO A 63 10.96 -8.84 -2.45
N ARG A 64 12.23 -8.88 -2.89
CA ARG A 64 13.02 -7.69 -3.26
C ARG A 64 12.48 -6.93 -4.47
N ASP A 65 11.60 -7.55 -5.24
CA ASP A 65 10.93 -6.94 -6.39
C ASP A 65 9.65 -6.20 -6.01
N ILE A 66 9.42 -6.01 -4.70
CA ILE A 66 8.31 -5.24 -4.15
C ILE A 66 8.86 -3.90 -3.67
N HIS A 67 8.32 -2.82 -4.24
CA HIS A 67 8.73 -1.47 -3.90
C HIS A 67 7.77 -0.91 -2.87
N HIS A 68 8.30 -0.20 -1.88
CA HIS A 68 7.52 0.45 -0.84
C HIS A 68 7.78 1.95 -0.88
N TYR A 69 6.73 2.70 -1.14
CA TYR A 69 6.75 4.16 -1.15
C TYR A 69 6.10 4.66 0.14
N LEU A 70 6.67 5.69 0.74
CA LEU A 70 6.09 6.32 1.92
C LEU A 70 5.16 7.44 1.47
N ILE A 71 3.98 7.52 2.08
CA ILE A 71 3.02 8.60 1.81
C ILE A 71 2.84 9.38 3.10
N ASN A 72 3.36 10.59 3.10
CA ASN A 72 3.35 11.46 4.26
C ASN A 72 2.27 12.51 4.10
N SER A 73 1.55 12.80 5.19
CA SER A 73 0.69 13.98 5.25
C SER A 73 1.52 15.17 5.69
N ILE A 74 1.63 16.17 4.82
CA ILE A 74 2.26 17.45 5.12
C ILE A 74 1.14 18.44 5.38
N GLU A 75 1.13 19.01 6.57
CA GLU A 75 0.24 20.12 6.90
C GLU A 75 0.75 21.38 6.19
N CYS A 76 -0.11 21.97 5.38
CA CYS A 76 0.12 23.22 4.68
C CYS A 76 -0.67 24.35 5.36
N GLU A 77 -0.50 25.58 4.88
CA GLU A 77 -1.26 26.72 5.36
C GLU A 77 -2.78 26.45 5.34
N TYR A 78 -3.50 27.04 6.30
CA TYR A 78 -4.95 26.91 6.46
C TYR A 78 -5.46 25.48 6.74
N GLY A 79 -4.62 24.60 7.28
CA GLY A 79 -5.01 23.24 7.67
C GLY A 79 -5.21 22.28 6.49
N ILE A 80 -4.78 22.67 5.29
CA ILE A 80 -4.81 21.82 4.11
C ILE A 80 -3.75 20.73 4.28
N LYS A 81 -4.15 19.46 4.24
CA LYS A 81 -3.21 18.34 4.25
C LYS A 81 -2.85 17.94 2.82
N LYS A 82 -1.58 18.06 2.47
CA LYS A 82 -1.04 17.57 1.20
C LYS A 82 -0.42 16.19 1.40
N LEU A 83 -0.75 15.25 0.53
CA LEU A 83 -0.09 13.94 0.50
C LEU A 83 1.13 14.03 -0.42
N GLN A 84 2.28 13.59 0.08
CA GLN A 84 3.51 13.46 -0.70
C GLN A 84 3.98 12.01 -0.68
N VAL A 85 4.17 11.44 -1.87
CA VAL A 85 4.81 10.15 -2.06
C VAL A 85 6.33 10.38 -2.07
N ILE A 86 7.06 9.63 -1.24
CA ILE A 86 8.52 9.69 -1.06
C ILE A 86 9.13 8.31 -1.30
#